data_AF-A6J8R5-F1
#
_entry.id   AF-A6J8R5-F1
#
_cell.length_a   1.000
_cell.length_b   1.000
_cell.length_c   1.000
_cell.angle_alpha   90.00
_cell.angle_beta   90.00
_cell.angle_gamma   90.00
#
_symmetry.space_group_name_H-M   'P 1'
#
loop_
_entity.id
_entity.type
_entity.pdbx_description
1 polymer ?
#
loop_
_entity_poly.entity_id
_entity_poly.type
_entity_poly.pdbx_seq_one_letter_code
_entity_poly.pdbx_strand_id
1 'polypeptide(L)'
;MKALWALLLVPLLTGCLAEGELEVTDQLPGQSDQPWEQALNRFWDYLRWVQTLSDQVQEELQSSQVTQELTVLMEDTMTEVKAYKKELEEQLGPVAEETRARLAKEGWFEPLVEDMQRQWANLMEKIQASVATNSIASTTVPLENQ
;
A
#
# COMPACT_ATOMS: atom_id res chain seq x y z
N MET A 1 17.43 -44.70 -4.22
CA MET A 1 17.60 -43.43 -3.48
C MET A 1 16.74 -42.37 -4.17
N LYS A 2 15.79 -41.77 -3.45
CA LYS A 2 14.86 -40.66 -3.78
C LYS A 2 13.42 -41.02 -3.39
N ALA A 3 13.05 -40.85 -2.12
CA ALA A 3 11.67 -40.64 -1.63
C ALA A 3 11.61 -40.64 -0.08
N LEU A 4 12.47 -39.87 0.61
CA LEU A 4 12.45 -39.82 2.10
C LEU A 4 12.40 -38.42 2.70
N TRP A 5 12.16 -37.37 1.92
CA TRP A 5 12.14 -35.99 2.44
C TRP A 5 10.74 -35.39 2.65
N ALA A 6 9.67 -36.08 2.28
CA ALA A 6 8.32 -35.50 2.28
C ALA A 6 7.52 -35.65 3.60
N LEU A 7 8.10 -36.21 4.66
CA LEU A 7 7.35 -36.54 5.89
C LEU A 7 7.83 -35.86 7.19
N LEU A 8 8.77 -34.90 7.13
CA LEU A 8 9.37 -34.34 8.36
C LEU A 8 9.08 -32.84 8.61
N LEU A 9 8.11 -32.23 7.91
CA LEU A 9 7.74 -30.82 8.13
C LEU A 9 6.27 -30.60 8.52
N VAL A 10 5.53 -31.64 8.88
CA VAL A 10 4.09 -31.52 9.19
C VAL A 10 3.74 -31.25 10.67
N PRO A 11 4.57 -31.50 11.71
CA PRO A 11 4.15 -31.14 13.08
C PRO A 11 4.64 -29.77 13.57
N LEU A 12 5.35 -28.96 12.77
CA LEU A 12 5.80 -27.62 13.20
C LEU A 12 4.73 -26.51 13.02
N LEU A 13 3.58 -26.82 12.44
CA LEU A 13 2.42 -25.91 12.40
C LEU A 13 1.46 -26.10 13.58
N THR A 14 1.67 -27.10 14.44
CA THR A 14 0.96 -27.19 15.73
C THR A 14 1.83 -26.59 16.83
N GLY A 15 2.20 -25.33 16.66
CA GLY A 15 2.75 -24.51 17.74
C GLY A 15 1.61 -24.01 18.63
N CYS A 16 1.43 -24.67 19.76
CA CYS A 16 1.01 -24.09 21.05
C CYS A 16 -0.08 -22.98 21.02
N LEU A 17 -1.36 -23.37 20.98
CA LEU A 17 -2.41 -22.53 21.55
C LEU A 17 -2.54 -22.92 23.04
N ALA A 18 -1.64 -22.37 23.85
CA ALA A 18 -1.86 -22.34 25.28
C ALA A 18 -2.99 -21.36 25.54
N GLU A 19 -4.09 -21.90 26.06
CA GLU A 19 -5.23 -21.25 26.70
C GLU A 19 -4.87 -19.86 27.23
N GLY A 20 -5.12 -18.86 26.40
CA GLY A 20 -5.02 -17.45 26.68
C GLY A 20 -6.22 -16.85 26.00
N GLU A 21 -7.31 -16.78 26.75
CA GLU A 21 -8.58 -16.15 26.40
C GLU A 21 -8.33 -14.68 26.01
N LEU A 22 -7.93 -14.46 24.77
CA LEU A 22 -7.98 -13.14 24.15
C LEU A 22 -9.32 -13.12 23.43
N GLU A 23 -10.30 -12.48 24.04
CA GLU A 23 -11.52 -12.02 23.37
C GLU A 23 -11.12 -11.03 22.26
N VAL A 24 -10.62 -11.55 21.15
CA VAL A 24 -10.55 -10.84 19.88
C VAL A 24 -12.00 -10.67 19.48
N THR A 25 -12.50 -9.46 19.72
CA THR A 25 -13.85 -9.05 19.35
C THR A 25 -14.07 -9.41 17.88
N ASP A 26 -15.07 -10.24 17.67
CA ASP A 26 -15.59 -10.68 16.38
C ASP A 26 -16.06 -9.44 15.59
N GLN A 27 -15.15 -8.85 14.81
CA GLN A 27 -15.45 -7.80 13.83
C GLN A 27 -15.68 -8.49 12.48
N LEU A 28 -16.91 -8.41 11.99
CA LEU A 28 -17.40 -9.06 10.77
C LEU A 28 -16.56 -8.74 9.51
N PRO A 29 -16.55 -9.65 8.52
CA PRO A 29 -15.74 -9.55 7.32
C PRO A 29 -16.35 -8.54 6.35
N GLY A 30 -15.86 -7.30 6.34
CA GLY A 30 -16.15 -6.37 5.24
C GLY A 30 -16.08 -4.88 5.56
N GLN A 31 -15.97 -4.46 6.82
CA GLN A 31 -15.80 -3.05 7.16
C GLN A 31 -14.45 -2.84 7.84
N SER A 32 -13.49 -2.36 7.05
CA SER A 32 -12.26 -1.75 7.51
C SER A 32 -12.61 -0.44 8.23
N ASP A 33 -12.98 -0.50 9.51
CA ASP A 33 -13.37 0.67 10.30
C ASP A 33 -12.19 1.64 10.55
N GLN A 34 -10.96 1.19 10.32
CA GLN A 34 -9.77 1.99 10.57
C GLN A 34 -9.58 3.08 9.50
N PRO A 35 -9.36 4.35 9.90
CA PRO A 35 -9.17 5.47 8.96
C PRO A 35 -8.07 5.24 7.91
N TRP A 36 -6.95 4.62 8.30
CA TRP A 36 -5.83 4.33 7.41
C TRP A 36 -6.18 3.29 6.34
N GLU A 37 -7.01 2.31 6.67
CA GLU A 37 -7.48 1.29 5.71
C GLU A 37 -8.41 1.92 4.68
N GLN A 38 -9.27 2.85 5.11
CA GLN A 38 -10.16 3.59 4.20
C GLN A 38 -9.37 4.51 3.26
N ALA A 39 -8.34 5.20 3.76
CA ALA A 39 -7.45 6.00 2.93
C ALA A 39 -6.71 5.14 1.90
N LEU A 40 -6.16 4.01 2.34
CA LEU A 40 -5.46 3.06 1.48
C LEU A 40 -6.40 2.46 0.40
N ASN A 41 -7.64 2.13 0.75
CA ASN A 41 -8.63 1.64 -0.20
C ASN A 41 -8.97 2.69 -1.27
N ARG A 42 -9.18 3.95 -0.87
CA ARG A 42 -9.41 5.07 -1.81
C ARG A 42 -8.26 5.22 -2.79
N PHE A 43 -7.02 5.14 -2.30
CA PHE A 43 -5.82 5.17 -3.14
C PHE A 43 -5.81 4.01 -4.14
N TRP A 44 -6.02 2.77 -3.69
CA TRP A 44 -5.99 1.59 -4.56
C TRP A 44 -7.11 1.58 -5.61
N ASP A 45 -8.30 2.03 -5.24
CA ASP A 45 -9.43 2.08 -6.17
C ASP A 45 -9.19 3.10 -7.28
N TYR A 46 -8.67 4.28 -6.93
CA TYR A 46 -8.28 5.28 -7.93
C TYR A 46 -7.15 4.74 -8.82
N LEU A 47 -6.13 4.13 -8.23
CA LEU A 47 -5.02 3.55 -8.99
C LEU A 47 -5.49 2.44 -9.95
N ARG A 48 -6.45 1.61 -9.55
CA ARG A 48 -7.03 0.57 -10.40
C ARG A 48 -7.78 1.18 -11.58
N TRP A 49 -8.50 2.28 -11.37
CA TRP A 49 -9.11 3.05 -12.46
C TRP A 49 -8.05 3.61 -13.42
N VAL A 50 -6.95 4.18 -12.90
CA VAL A 50 -5.83 4.63 -13.75
C VAL A 50 -5.22 3.48 -14.57
N GLN A 51 -5.11 2.29 -13.98
CA GLN A 51 -4.58 1.12 -14.65
C GLN A 51 -5.47 0.60 -15.79
N THR A 52 -6.75 0.96 -15.86
CA THR A 52 -7.59 0.54 -17.00
C THR A 52 -7.19 1.24 -18.29
N LEU A 53 -6.39 2.33 -18.23
CA LEU A 53 -5.86 3.07 -19.38
C LEU A 53 -6.93 3.44 -20.42
N SER A 54 -8.15 3.73 -19.95
CA SER A 54 -9.25 4.16 -20.83
C SER A 54 -8.91 5.50 -21.52
N ASP A 55 -9.62 5.84 -22.59
CA ASP A 55 -9.41 7.11 -23.31
C ASP A 55 -9.52 8.32 -22.38
N GLN A 56 -10.46 8.29 -21.43
CA GLN A 56 -10.61 9.31 -20.39
C GLN A 56 -9.38 9.37 -19.47
N VAL A 57 -8.87 8.23 -19.00
CA VAL A 57 -7.66 8.19 -18.17
C VAL A 57 -6.46 8.75 -18.94
N GLN A 58 -6.34 8.47 -20.24
CA GLN A 58 -5.25 9.00 -21.05
C GLN A 58 -5.33 10.52 -21.20
N GLU A 59 -6.52 11.08 -21.35
CA GLU A 59 -6.74 12.53 -21.37
C GLU A 59 -6.38 13.17 -20.02
N GLU A 60 -6.85 12.59 -18.90
CA GLU A 60 -6.57 13.09 -17.56
C GLU A 60 -5.10 12.88 -17.12
N LEU A 61 -4.41 11.90 -17.70
CA LEU A 61 -2.97 11.72 -17.55
C LEU A 61 -2.18 12.82 -18.27
N GLN A 62 -2.61 13.22 -19.47
CA GLN A 62 -2.00 14.33 -20.21
C GLN A 62 -2.23 15.68 -19.51
N SER A 63 -3.38 15.87 -18.87
CA SER A 63 -3.68 17.08 -18.09
C SER A 63 -2.99 17.13 -16.72
N SER A 64 -2.21 16.10 -16.36
CA SER A 64 -1.58 15.90 -15.05
C SER A 64 -2.56 15.72 -13.88
N GLN A 65 -3.88 15.68 -14.13
CA GLN A 65 -4.91 15.57 -13.09
C GLN A 65 -4.78 14.26 -12.31
N VAL A 66 -4.61 13.13 -13.03
CA VAL A 66 -4.42 11.81 -12.42
C VAL A 66 -3.24 11.79 -11.45
N THR A 67 -2.15 12.44 -11.83
CA THR A 67 -0.91 12.51 -11.05
C THR A 67 -1.12 13.34 -9.77
N GLN A 68 -1.88 14.43 -9.85
CA GLN A 68 -2.21 15.28 -8.70
C GLN A 68 -3.13 14.56 -7.71
N GLU A 69 -4.21 13.95 -8.20
CA GLU A 69 -5.16 13.20 -7.36
C GLU A 69 -4.49 12.02 -6.65
N LEU A 70 -3.68 11.23 -7.36
CA LEU A 70 -2.93 10.14 -6.73
C LEU A 70 -1.95 10.65 -5.65
N THR A 71 -1.34 11.83 -5.84
CA THR A 71 -0.44 12.43 -4.84
C THR A 71 -1.20 12.77 -3.57
N VAL A 72 -2.37 13.41 -3.70
CA VAL A 72 -3.23 13.76 -2.56
C VAL A 72 -3.67 12.51 -1.81
N LEU A 73 -4.10 11.46 -2.52
CA LEU A 73 -4.50 10.19 -1.91
C LEU A 73 -3.36 9.47 -1.17
N MET A 74 -2.13 9.55 -1.71
CA MET A 74 -0.94 9.01 -1.04
C MET A 74 -0.59 9.81 0.23
N GLU A 75 -0.64 11.14 0.17
CA GLU A 75 -0.40 12.01 1.33
C GLU A 75 -1.42 11.75 2.46
N ASP A 76 -2.70 11.58 2.09
CA ASP A 76 -3.78 11.23 3.01
C ASP A 76 -3.52 9.87 3.66
N THR A 77 -3.20 8.85 2.86
CA THR A 77 -2.85 7.50 3.35
C THR A 77 -1.67 7.54 4.33
N MET A 78 -0.61 8.27 3.99
CA MET A 78 0.57 8.43 4.86
C MET A 78 0.23 9.12 6.18
N THR A 79 -0.69 10.09 6.14
CA THR A 79 -1.15 10.82 7.33
C THR A 79 -1.90 9.89 8.27
N GLU A 80 -2.84 9.12 7.75
CA GLU A 80 -3.63 8.18 8.53
C GLU A 80 -2.78 7.02 9.09
N VAL A 81 -1.84 6.48 8.30
CA VAL A 81 -0.90 5.44 8.78
C VAL A 81 -0.03 5.95 9.94
N LYS A 82 0.42 7.21 9.88
CA LYS A 82 1.16 7.85 10.98
C LYS A 82 0.29 8.14 12.20
N ALA A 83 -0.98 8.50 12.01
CA ALA A 83 -1.93 8.68 13.10
C ALA A 83 -2.19 7.36 13.83
N TYR A 84 -2.41 6.27 13.09
CA TYR A 84 -2.60 4.93 13.65
C TYR A 84 -1.40 4.46 14.49
N LYS A 85 -0.16 4.72 14.03
CA LYS A 85 1.05 4.45 14.83
C LYS A 85 1.02 5.17 16.18
N LYS A 86 0.70 6.47 16.18
CA LYS A 86 0.64 7.26 17.41
C LYS A 86 -0.41 6.73 18.37
N GLU A 87 -1.58 6.38 17.84
CA GLU A 87 -2.65 5.79 18.64
C GLU A 87 -2.24 4.46 19.26
N LEU A 88 -1.58 3.58 18.49
CA LEU A 88 -1.00 2.34 19.03
C LEU A 88 0.01 2.62 20.15
N GLU A 89 0.89 3.60 19.97
CA GLU A 89 1.86 4.01 20.99
C GLU A 89 1.22 4.54 22.28
N GLU A 90 0.08 5.23 22.17
CA GLU A 90 -0.68 5.78 23.30
C GLU A 90 -1.48 4.69 24.03
N GLN A 91 -2.12 3.78 23.29
CA GLN A 91 -2.93 2.69 23.85
C GLN A 91 -2.12 1.62 24.58
N LEU A 92 -0.83 1.46 24.24
CA LEU A 92 0.04 0.45 24.84
C LEU A 92 0.29 0.65 26.35
N GLY A 93 0.05 1.84 26.91
CA GLY A 93 0.09 2.08 28.36
C GLY A 93 1.45 1.75 29.03
N PRO A 94 1.55 1.87 30.37
CA PRO A 94 2.81 1.69 31.10
C PRO A 94 3.28 0.22 31.19
N VAL A 95 2.38 -0.75 31.05
CA VAL A 95 2.72 -2.20 31.11
C VAL A 95 3.42 -2.66 29.83
N ALA A 96 3.20 -1.96 28.72
CA ALA A 96 3.81 -2.27 27.44
C ALA A 96 4.92 -1.28 27.06
N GLU A 97 5.52 -0.52 27.99
CA GLU A 97 6.71 0.31 27.72
C GLU A 97 7.82 -0.50 27.04
N GLU A 98 8.04 -1.75 27.45
CA GLU A 98 8.97 -2.66 26.76
C GLU A 98 8.49 -3.03 25.35
N THR A 99 7.19 -3.24 25.13
CA THR A 99 6.61 -3.52 23.80
C THR A 99 6.62 -2.28 22.91
N ARG A 100 6.36 -1.09 23.45
CA ARG A 100 6.45 0.20 22.77
C ARG A 100 7.89 0.49 22.41
N ALA A 101 8.81 0.31 23.36
CA ALA A 101 10.24 0.40 23.13
C ALA A 101 10.66 -0.64 22.08
N ARG A 102 10.14 -1.87 22.10
CA ARG A 102 10.41 -2.89 21.08
C ARG A 102 9.75 -2.59 19.74
N LEU A 103 8.57 -2.01 19.65
CA LEU A 103 7.96 -1.62 18.37
C LEU A 103 8.69 -0.40 17.77
N ALA A 104 9.09 0.55 18.63
CA ALA A 104 9.93 1.66 18.26
C ALA A 104 11.37 1.23 17.91
N LYS A 105 11.91 0.21 18.58
CA LYS A 105 13.29 -0.32 18.40
C LYS A 105 13.41 -1.37 17.30
N GLU A 106 12.43 -2.25 17.16
CA GLU A 106 12.26 -3.16 16.01
C GLU A 106 11.84 -2.38 14.76
N GLY A 107 11.44 -1.11 14.93
CA GLY A 107 11.58 -0.08 13.91
C GLY A 107 10.90 -0.45 12.61
N TRP A 108 9.80 -1.22 12.64
CA TRP A 108 9.13 -1.70 11.43
C TRP A 108 8.34 -0.59 10.72
N PHE A 109 8.03 0.50 11.44
CA PHE A 109 7.22 1.59 10.91
C PHE A 109 7.97 2.51 9.95
N GLU A 110 9.18 2.95 10.29
CA GLU A 110 9.96 3.83 9.41
C GLU A 110 10.29 3.15 8.06
N PRO A 111 10.77 1.90 8.01
CA PRO A 111 10.99 1.15 6.77
C PRO A 111 9.70 0.94 5.97
N LEU A 112 8.55 0.77 6.64
CA LEU A 112 7.27 0.65 5.95
C LEU A 112 6.91 1.96 5.23
N VAL A 113 7.04 3.10 5.90
CA VAL A 113 6.77 4.42 5.31
C VAL A 113 7.77 4.72 4.19
N GLU A 114 9.06 4.45 4.42
CA GLU A 114 10.10 4.61 3.40
C GLU A 114 9.85 3.73 2.18
N ASP A 115 9.48 2.46 2.38
CA ASP A 115 9.17 1.55 1.29
C ASP A 115 7.95 2.03 0.50
N MET A 116 6.90 2.49 1.18
CA MET A 116 5.70 3.00 0.51
C MET A 116 6.00 4.29 -0.28
N GLN A 117 6.83 5.18 0.25
CA GLN A 117 7.32 6.36 -0.49
C GLN A 117 8.20 5.98 -1.68
N ARG A 118 9.03 4.94 -1.56
CA ARG A 118 9.87 4.43 -2.65
C ARG A 118 9.03 3.81 -3.76
N GLN A 119 8.03 3.00 -3.41
CA GLN A 119 7.10 2.42 -4.37
C GLN A 119 6.31 3.51 -5.08
N TRP A 120 5.88 4.55 -4.35
CA TRP A 120 5.24 5.73 -4.91
C TRP A 120 6.12 6.46 -5.93
N ALA A 121 7.39 6.72 -5.60
CA ALA A 121 8.32 7.37 -6.53
C ALA A 121 8.50 6.56 -7.82
N ASN A 122 8.62 5.22 -7.72
CA ASN A 122 8.73 4.36 -8.89
C ASN A 122 7.45 4.36 -9.74
N LEU A 123 6.28 4.39 -9.11
CA LEU A 123 5.01 4.48 -9.79
C LEU A 123 4.91 5.80 -10.58
N MET A 124 5.26 6.92 -9.95
CA MET A 124 5.23 8.25 -10.55
C MET A 124 6.17 8.37 -11.76
N GLU A 125 7.37 7.79 -11.65
CA GLU A 125 8.33 7.73 -12.76
C GLU A 125 7.73 6.99 -13.97
N LYS A 126 7.08 5.84 -13.73
CA LYS A 126 6.42 5.07 -14.80
C LYS A 126 5.26 5.81 -15.45
N ILE A 127 4.45 6.48 -14.65
CA ILE A 127 3.33 7.31 -15.15
C ILE A 127 3.87 8.40 -16.06
N GLN A 128 4.88 9.16 -15.61
CA GLN A 128 5.49 10.23 -16.41
C GLN A 128 6.14 9.70 -17.69
N ALA A 129 6.82 8.54 -17.62
CA ALA A 129 7.39 7.89 -18.79
C ALA A 129 6.31 7.51 -19.82
N SER A 130 5.15 7.00 -19.36
CA SER A 130 4.04 6.65 -20.25
C SER A 130 3.43 7.88 -20.95
N VAL A 131 3.29 8.98 -20.21
CA VAL A 131 2.79 10.27 -20.77
C VAL A 131 3.76 10.82 -21.81
N ALA A 132 5.07 10.81 -21.53
CA ALA A 132 6.08 11.28 -22.47
C ALA A 132 6.08 10.45 -23.77
N THR A 133 5.94 9.13 -23.66
CA THR A 133 5.94 8.22 -24.82
C THR A 133 4.71 8.45 -25.72
N ASN A 134 3.52 8.63 -25.14
CA ASN A 134 2.29 8.89 -25.90
C ASN A 134 2.25 10.29 -26.54
N SER A 135 2.86 11.29 -25.90
CA SER A 135 2.95 12.66 -26.45
C SER A 135 3.79 12.69 -27.74
N ILE A 136 4.91 11.95 -27.78
CA ILE A 136 5.77 11.84 -28.96
C ILE A 136 5.05 11.13 -30.11
N ALA A 137 4.29 10.06 -29.82
CA ALA A 137 3.51 9.34 -30.83
C ALA A 137 2.42 10.21 -31.46
N SER A 138 1.74 11.05 -30.67
CA SER A 138 0.67 11.93 -31.16
C SER A 138 1.20 13.13 -31.98
N THR A 139 2.43 13.56 -31.74
CA THR A 139 3.06 14.68 -32.48
C THR A 139 3.65 14.22 -33.82
N THR A 140 3.78 12.92 -34.05
CA THR A 140 4.26 12.36 -35.31
C THR A 140 3.08 12.10 -36.26
N VAL A 141 2.31 13.13 -36.57
CA VAL A 141 1.47 13.11 -37.78
C VAL A 141 2.43 13.27 -38.95
N PRO A 142 2.57 12.29 -39.86
CA PRO A 142 3.31 12.50 -41.09
C PRO A 142 2.60 13.61 -41.85
N LEU A 143 3.35 14.66 -42.18
CA LEU A 143 2.97 15.61 -43.21
C LEU A 143 2.93 14.84 -44.55
N GLU A 144 1.86 14.08 -44.77
CA GLU A 144 1.57 13.46 -46.06
C GLU A 144 0.93 14.55 -46.93
N ASN A 145 1.70 14.95 -47.94
CA ASN A 145 1.39 15.89 -49.02
C ASN A 145 -0.10 16.03 -49.36
N GLN A 146 -0.55 17.29 -49.40
CA GLN A 146 -1.45 17.77 -50.45
C GLN A 146 -1.01 19.15 -50.92
#